data_AF-U1QMH2-F1
#
_entry.id   AF-U1QMH2-F1
#
_cell.length_a   1.000
_cell.length_b   1.000
_cell.length_c   1.000
_cell.angle_alpha   90.00
_cell.angle_beta   90.00
_cell.angle_gamma   90.00
#
_symmetry.space_group_name_H-M   'P 1'
#
loop_
_entity.id
_entity.type
_entity.pdbx_description
1 polymer ?
#
loop_
_entity_poly.entity_id
_entity_poly.type
_entity_poly.pdbx_seq_one_letter_code
_entity_poly.pdbx_strand_id
1 'polypeptide(L)'
;MAESNSVPRPDELETWYQLDNVRIDGDRIVYYGEPLIGEKRLHRELWPAFQEAGYDLKLARIGEDDRMVLVATPTGQRDSDGIPWLNIGLLAATLLSTLLIGAYVWYYIPGSTIIANPLSVLQAWPFTAAVLGVLLVHELGHYAMGRYHG
;
A
#
# COMPACT_ATOMS: atom_id res chain seq x y z
N MET A 1 -21.07 8.71 -30.97
CA MET A 1 -21.87 8.63 -29.74
C MET A 1 -20.98 8.02 -28.68
N ALA A 2 -20.42 8.83 -27.77
CA ALA A 2 -19.62 8.32 -26.66
C ALA A 2 -20.59 7.97 -25.52
N GLU A 3 -20.51 6.75 -25.04
CA GLU A 3 -21.33 6.22 -23.96
C GLU A 3 -21.19 7.11 -22.72
N SER A 4 -22.33 7.45 -22.11
CA SER A 4 -22.37 8.08 -20.81
C SER A 4 -21.79 7.10 -19.79
N ASN A 5 -20.49 7.21 -19.53
CA ASN A 5 -19.80 6.41 -18.51
C ASN A 5 -20.41 6.80 -17.16
N SER A 6 -21.32 5.96 -16.66
CA SER A 6 -22.04 6.19 -15.42
C SER A 6 -21.03 6.21 -14.29
N VAL A 7 -20.81 7.40 -13.72
CA VAL A 7 -20.06 7.58 -12.47
C VAL A 7 -20.56 6.55 -11.46
N PRO A 8 -19.71 5.66 -10.91
CA PRO A 8 -20.16 4.65 -9.97
C PRO A 8 -20.69 5.33 -8.71
N ARG A 9 -21.91 4.99 -8.33
CA ARG A 9 -22.59 5.49 -7.13
C ARG A 9 -23.24 4.31 -6.42
N PRO A 10 -22.44 3.49 -5.71
CA PRO A 10 -22.99 2.41 -4.92
C PRO A 10 -23.85 2.96 -3.76
N ASP A 11 -24.85 2.22 -3.31
CA ASP A 11 -25.78 2.66 -2.26
C ASP A 11 -25.05 3.01 -0.95
N GLU A 12 -23.93 2.34 -0.67
CA GLU A 12 -23.07 2.61 0.48
C GLU A 12 -22.46 4.01 0.42
N LEU A 13 -22.16 4.53 -0.78
CA LEU A 13 -21.66 5.89 -0.96
C LEU A 13 -22.70 6.90 -0.46
N GLU A 14 -23.95 6.74 -0.88
CA GLU A 14 -25.04 7.64 -0.48
C GLU A 14 -25.40 7.49 1.00
N THR A 15 -25.15 6.30 1.57
CA THR A 15 -25.43 6.00 2.98
C THR A 15 -24.40 6.63 3.93
N TRP A 16 -23.12 6.59 3.56
CA TRP A 16 -22.02 6.92 4.48
C TRP A 16 -21.26 8.20 4.12
N TYR A 17 -21.53 8.78 2.97
CA TYR A 17 -20.83 9.94 2.46
C TYR A 17 -21.81 10.97 1.90
N GLN A 18 -21.81 12.17 2.46
CA GLN A 18 -22.62 13.26 1.95
C GLN A 18 -21.92 13.87 0.75
N LEU A 19 -22.33 13.44 -0.44
CA LEU A 19 -21.74 13.86 -1.70
C LEU A 19 -22.15 15.29 -2.08
N ASP A 20 -21.18 16.18 -2.20
CA ASP A 20 -21.36 17.55 -2.66
C ASP A 20 -21.18 17.67 -4.17
N ASN A 21 -20.10 17.07 -4.69
CA ASN A 21 -19.73 17.19 -6.09
C ASN A 21 -18.93 15.97 -6.56
N VAL A 22 -19.01 15.67 -7.86
CA VAL A 22 -18.15 14.66 -8.49
C VAL A 22 -17.40 15.31 -9.64
N ARG A 23 -16.09 15.13 -9.65
CA ARG A 23 -15.23 15.57 -10.74
C ARG A 23 -14.55 14.37 -11.37
N ILE A 24 -14.61 14.30 -12.68
CA ILE A 24 -13.81 13.36 -13.47
C ILE A 24 -12.52 14.09 -13.85
N ASP A 25 -11.38 13.50 -13.52
CA ASP A 25 -10.06 14.05 -13.80
C ASP A 25 -9.22 13.01 -14.53
N GLY A 26 -9.35 12.97 -15.86
CA GLY A 26 -8.79 11.89 -16.66
C GLY A 26 -9.55 10.58 -16.46
N ASP A 27 -8.86 9.57 -15.95
CA ASP A 27 -9.37 8.23 -15.65
C ASP A 27 -9.87 8.07 -14.20
N ARG A 28 -9.48 8.99 -13.31
CA ARG A 28 -9.92 8.99 -11.91
C ARG A 28 -11.19 9.81 -11.72
N ILE A 29 -12.01 9.34 -10.79
CA ILE A 29 -13.24 10.00 -10.37
C ILE A 29 -13.05 10.47 -8.93
N VAL A 30 -13.18 11.76 -8.70
CA VAL A 30 -13.02 12.40 -7.40
C VAL A 30 -14.39 12.81 -6.87
N TYR A 31 -14.78 12.23 -5.73
CA TYR A 31 -15.99 12.54 -4.99
C TYR A 31 -15.65 13.51 -3.87
N TYR A 32 -16.25 14.69 -3.93
CA TYR A 32 -16.16 15.74 -2.93
C TYR A 32 -17.38 15.65 -2.02
N GLY A 33 -17.17 15.76 -0.72
CA GLY A 33 -18.23 15.63 0.25
C GLY A 33 -17.70 15.45 1.66
N GLU A 34 -18.63 15.22 2.58
CA GLU A 34 -18.33 15.06 3.99
C GLU A 34 -18.64 13.62 4.45
N PRO A 35 -17.73 12.97 5.18
CA PRO A 35 -17.96 11.63 5.69
C PRO A 35 -18.94 11.67 6.86
N LEU A 36 -20.00 10.84 6.79
CA LEU A 36 -20.99 10.72 7.86
C LEU A 36 -20.51 9.81 9.01
N ILE A 37 -19.44 9.06 8.77
CA ILE A 37 -18.81 8.14 9.70
C ILE A 37 -17.30 8.33 9.73
N GLY A 38 -16.64 7.86 10.78
CA GLY A 38 -15.18 7.99 10.90
C GLY A 38 -14.43 7.34 9.73
N GLU A 39 -13.31 7.97 9.33
CA GLU A 39 -12.48 7.62 8.16
C GLU A 39 -12.20 6.12 8.00
N LYS A 40 -11.78 5.45 9.08
CA LYS A 40 -11.47 4.01 9.08
C LYS A 40 -12.69 3.14 8.76
N ARG A 41 -13.88 3.54 9.24
CA ARG A 41 -15.13 2.82 8.98
C ARG A 41 -15.61 3.13 7.56
N LEU A 42 -15.52 4.39 7.13
CA LEU A 42 -15.88 4.81 5.78
C LEU A 42 -15.16 4.00 4.72
N HIS A 43 -13.82 3.88 4.82
CA HIS A 43 -13.06 3.09 3.86
C HIS A 43 -13.48 1.61 3.85
N ARG A 44 -13.74 1.02 5.03
CA ARG A 44 -14.15 -0.38 5.15
C ARG A 44 -15.51 -0.66 4.50
N GLU A 45 -16.48 0.24 4.64
CA GLU A 45 -17.82 0.06 4.05
C GLU A 45 -17.83 0.36 2.54
N LEU A 46 -17.09 1.38 2.09
CA LEU A 46 -17.11 1.80 0.68
C LEU A 46 -16.19 0.97 -0.22
N TRP A 47 -15.05 0.50 0.29
CA TRP A 47 -14.07 -0.21 -0.53
C TRP A 47 -14.63 -1.44 -1.26
N PRO A 48 -15.39 -2.36 -0.60
CA PRO A 48 -15.97 -3.52 -1.28
C PRO A 48 -16.92 -3.12 -2.42
N ALA A 49 -17.81 -2.15 -2.18
CA ALA A 49 -18.80 -1.72 -3.16
C ALA A 49 -18.15 -1.09 -4.41
N PHE A 50 -17.09 -0.30 -4.23
CA PHE A 50 -16.33 0.25 -5.36
C PHE A 50 -15.55 -0.84 -6.10
N GLN A 51 -14.98 -1.82 -5.40
CA GLN A 51 -14.27 -2.94 -6.03
C GLN A 51 -15.20 -3.82 -6.87
N GLU A 52 -16.41 -4.10 -6.39
CA GLU A 52 -17.45 -4.80 -7.17
C GLU A 52 -17.86 -4.02 -8.41
N ALA A 53 -17.87 -2.69 -8.33
CA ALA A 53 -18.08 -1.80 -9.46
C ALA A 53 -16.86 -1.68 -10.40
N GLY A 54 -15.73 -2.32 -10.09
CA GLY A 54 -14.50 -2.31 -10.91
C GLY A 54 -13.57 -1.12 -10.64
N TYR A 55 -13.66 -0.50 -9.45
CA TYR A 55 -12.86 0.66 -9.05
C TYR A 55 -12.10 0.43 -7.73
N ASP A 56 -10.89 0.96 -7.66
CA ASP A 56 -10.07 1.08 -6.47
C ASP A 56 -10.35 2.42 -5.78
N LEU A 57 -10.78 2.39 -4.52
CA LEU A 57 -11.18 3.59 -3.78
C LEU A 57 -10.10 4.05 -2.80
N LYS A 58 -9.54 5.23 -3.01
CA LYS A 58 -8.59 5.87 -2.08
C LYS A 58 -9.21 7.06 -1.38
N LEU A 59 -8.91 7.22 -0.10
CA LEU A 59 -9.18 8.45 0.62
C LEU A 59 -7.96 9.36 0.45
N ALA A 60 -8.19 10.58 -0.03
CA ALA A 60 -7.17 11.59 -0.19
C ALA A 60 -7.59 12.88 0.53
N ARG A 61 -6.62 13.72 0.85
CA ARG A 61 -6.87 15.07 1.38
C ARG A 61 -6.31 16.09 0.40
N ILE A 62 -7.10 17.11 0.08
CA ILE A 62 -6.76 18.08 -0.96
C ILE A 62 -7.06 19.52 -0.53
N GLY A 63 -6.28 20.46 -1.09
CA GLY A 63 -6.37 21.89 -0.80
C GLY A 63 -5.69 22.28 0.51
N GLU A 64 -5.63 23.59 0.78
CA GLU A 64 -5.05 24.15 2.01
C GLU A 64 -5.88 23.80 3.26
N ASP A 65 -7.18 23.56 3.07
CA ASP A 65 -8.13 23.20 4.14
C ASP A 65 -8.13 21.70 4.49
N ASP A 66 -7.23 20.90 3.90
CA ASP A 66 -7.09 19.46 4.16
C ASP A 66 -8.40 18.65 4.00
N ARG A 67 -9.24 19.06 3.04
CA ARG A 67 -10.56 18.45 2.82
C ARG A 67 -10.44 17.03 2.32
N MET A 68 -11.20 16.13 2.95
CA MET A 68 -11.25 14.71 2.59
C MET A 68 -12.05 14.52 1.30
N VAL A 69 -11.49 13.77 0.36
CA VAL A 69 -12.16 13.34 -0.87
C VAL A 69 -11.95 11.86 -1.11
N LEU A 70 -12.91 11.25 -1.80
CA LEU A 70 -12.78 9.88 -2.28
C LEU A 70 -12.32 9.89 -3.72
N VAL A 71 -11.32 9.08 -4.05
CA VAL A 71 -10.76 8.96 -5.40
C VAL A 71 -10.96 7.52 -5.86
N ALA A 72 -11.87 7.31 -6.79
CA ALA A 72 -12.09 6.03 -7.44
C ALA A 72 -11.27 5.95 -8.74
N THR A 73 -10.48 4.89 -8.89
CA THR A 73 -9.66 4.63 -10.08
C THR A 73 -10.03 3.28 -10.68
N PRO A 74 -10.28 3.14 -12.00
CA PRO A 74 -10.60 1.85 -12.61
C PRO A 74 -9.55 0.77 -12.28
N THR A 75 -9.98 -0.35 -11.69
CA THR A 75 -9.08 -1.41 -11.20
C THR A 75 -8.26 -2.05 -12.33
N GLY A 76 -8.78 -2.06 -13.56
CA GLY A 76 -8.12 -2.62 -14.74
C GLY A 76 -7.11 -1.71 -15.43
N GLN A 77 -6.98 -0.44 -15.02
CA GLN A 77 -6.14 0.56 -15.69
C GLN A 77 -5.06 1.15 -14.79
N ARG A 78 -4.75 0.46 -13.68
CA ARG A 78 -3.38 0.49 -13.18
C ARG A 78 -2.52 -0.27 -14.19
N ASP A 79 -2.13 0.44 -15.24
CA ASP A 79 -0.97 0.08 -16.06
C ASP A 79 0.28 0.14 -15.19
N SER A 80 0.46 -0.88 -14.37
CA SER A 80 1.76 -1.48 -14.16
C SER A 80 1.65 -2.91 -14.65
N ASP A 81 1.56 -3.08 -15.96
CA ASP A 81 1.72 -4.37 -16.65
C ASP A 81 3.19 -4.86 -16.57
N GLY A 82 3.83 -4.60 -15.42
CA GLY A 82 5.22 -4.77 -15.17
C GLY A 82 5.42 -5.10 -13.70
N ILE A 83 6.19 -6.17 -13.48
CA ILE A 83 6.81 -6.48 -12.20
C ILE A 83 7.38 -5.17 -11.60
N PRO A 84 7.09 -4.81 -10.33
CA PRO A 84 7.53 -3.54 -9.75
C PRO A 84 9.03 -3.56 -9.46
N TRP A 85 9.83 -3.48 -10.52
CA TRP A 85 11.29 -3.66 -10.50
C TRP A 85 11.99 -2.72 -9.52
N LEU A 86 11.48 -1.49 -9.37
CA LEU A 86 12.00 -0.56 -8.37
C LEU A 86 11.83 -1.11 -6.95
N ASN A 87 10.64 -1.59 -6.59
CA ASN A 87 10.36 -2.13 -5.27
C ASN A 87 11.19 -3.39 -5.00
N ILE A 88 11.35 -4.25 -6.00
CA ILE A 88 12.19 -5.45 -5.89
C ILE A 88 13.66 -5.07 -5.73
N GLY A 89 14.14 -4.08 -6.49
CA GLY A 89 15.50 -3.55 -6.35
C GLY A 89 15.74 -2.96 -4.96
N LEU A 90 14.80 -2.18 -4.43
CA LEU A 90 14.88 -1.61 -3.08
C LEU A 90 14.84 -2.69 -1.99
N LEU A 91 14.00 -3.72 -2.17
CA LEU A 91 13.95 -4.86 -1.26
C LEU A 91 15.28 -5.63 -1.27
N ALA A 92 15.82 -5.93 -2.46
CA ALA A 92 17.11 -6.60 -2.61
C ALA A 92 18.24 -5.76 -1.99
N ALA A 93 18.25 -4.44 -2.20
CA ALA A 93 19.21 -3.54 -1.57
C ALA A 93 19.12 -3.59 -0.05
N THR A 94 17.89 -3.62 0.50
CA THR A 94 17.65 -3.72 1.96
C THR A 94 18.15 -5.05 2.53
N LEU A 95 17.92 -6.16 1.82
CA LEU A 95 18.43 -7.48 2.22
C LEU A 95 19.95 -7.50 2.22
N LEU A 96 20.57 -7.01 1.14
CA LEU A 96 22.02 -6.97 0.99
C LEU A 96 22.68 -6.04 2.02
N SER A 97 22.10 -4.86 2.29
CA SER A 97 22.64 -3.93 3.30
C SER A 97 22.56 -4.53 4.70
N THR A 98 21.45 -5.18 5.03
CA THR A 98 21.26 -5.82 6.34
C THR A 98 22.21 -7.02 6.51
N LEU A 99 22.40 -7.83 5.46
CA LEU A 99 23.38 -8.92 5.43
C LEU A 99 24.81 -8.40 5.61
N LEU A 100 25.17 -7.33 4.91
CA LEU A 100 26.50 -6.73 4.99
C LEU A 100 26.79 -6.21 6.41
N ILE A 101 25.84 -5.50 7.02
CA ILE A 101 25.96 -5.02 8.39
C ILE A 101 26.03 -6.19 9.38
N GLY A 102 25.19 -7.21 9.23
CA GLY A 102 25.27 -8.42 10.05
C GLY A 102 26.64 -9.12 9.93
N ALA A 103 27.18 -9.23 8.73
CA ALA A 103 28.47 -9.85 8.47
C ALA A 103 29.62 -9.07 9.12
N TYR A 104 29.64 -7.76 8.92
CA TYR A 104 30.73 -6.90 9.39
C TYR A 104 30.66 -6.63 10.90
N VAL A 105 29.49 -6.31 11.43
CA VAL A 105 29.31 -5.84 12.82
C VAL A 105 29.08 -7.00 13.78
N TRP A 106 28.28 -8.00 13.40
CA TRP A 106 27.87 -9.08 14.32
C TRP A 106 28.75 -10.32 14.19
N TYR A 107 29.07 -10.72 12.96
CA TYR A 107 29.93 -11.87 12.67
C TYR A 107 31.41 -11.50 12.57
N TYR A 108 31.75 -10.22 12.70
CA TYR A 108 33.12 -9.69 12.66
C TYR A 108 33.92 -10.16 11.43
N ILE A 109 33.25 -10.36 10.29
CA ILE A 109 33.91 -10.77 9.05
C ILE A 109 34.73 -9.59 8.53
N PRO A 110 36.05 -9.72 8.35
CA PRO A 110 36.89 -8.63 7.87
C PRO A 110 36.45 -8.15 6.48
N GLY A 111 36.49 -6.84 6.26
CA GLY A 111 36.15 -6.25 4.96
C GLY A 111 37.01 -6.80 3.81
N SER A 112 38.28 -7.12 4.06
CA SER A 112 39.16 -7.79 3.09
C SER A 112 38.62 -9.15 2.64
N THR A 113 38.03 -9.92 3.57
CA THR A 113 37.43 -11.22 3.28
C THR A 113 36.15 -11.06 2.46
N ILE A 114 35.34 -10.04 2.77
CA ILE A 114 34.12 -9.72 2.02
C ILE A 114 34.46 -9.29 0.59
N ILE A 115 35.51 -8.49 0.40
CA ILE A 115 35.97 -8.07 -0.93
C ILE A 115 36.50 -9.27 -1.72
N ALA A 116 37.30 -10.14 -1.08
CA ALA A 116 37.86 -11.33 -1.72
C ALA A 116 36.80 -12.40 -2.04
N ASN A 117 35.77 -12.52 -1.19
CA ASN A 117 34.67 -13.46 -1.35
C ASN A 117 33.34 -12.80 -0.91
N PRO A 118 32.64 -12.09 -1.81
CA PRO A 118 31.39 -11.40 -1.49
C PRO A 118 30.30 -12.31 -0.94
N LEU A 119 30.34 -13.61 -1.25
CA LEU A 119 29.37 -14.58 -0.73
C LEU A 119 29.55 -14.85 0.77
N SER A 120 30.65 -14.41 1.39
CA SER A 120 30.86 -14.54 2.84
C SER A 120 29.79 -13.82 3.66
N VAL A 121 29.15 -12.77 3.12
CA VAL A 121 28.07 -12.05 3.81
C VAL A 121 26.83 -12.92 4.06
N LEU A 122 26.64 -13.98 3.27
CA LEU A 122 25.53 -14.92 3.47
C LEU A 122 25.62 -15.67 4.78
N GLN A 123 26.79 -15.74 5.43
CA GLN A 123 26.94 -16.33 6.76
C GLN A 123 26.11 -15.58 7.82
N ALA A 124 25.84 -14.28 7.59
CA ALA A 124 25.02 -13.45 8.47
C ALA A 124 23.51 -13.54 8.16
N TRP A 125 23.07 -14.52 7.37
CA TRP A 125 21.64 -14.73 7.10
C TRP A 125 20.78 -14.88 8.37
N PRO A 126 21.23 -15.50 9.49
CA PRO A 126 20.39 -15.60 10.70
C PRO A 126 20.09 -14.24 11.31
N PHE A 127 21.02 -13.29 11.25
CA PHE A 127 20.81 -11.92 11.73
C PHE A 127 19.74 -11.20 10.89
N THR A 128 19.87 -11.28 9.56
CA THR A 128 18.90 -10.66 8.65
C THR A 128 17.50 -11.27 8.81
N ALA A 129 17.43 -12.60 8.96
CA ALA A 129 16.19 -13.31 9.23
C ALA A 129 15.55 -12.89 10.55
N ALA A 130 16.34 -12.64 11.61
CA ALA A 130 15.81 -12.16 12.88
C ALA A 130 15.21 -10.75 12.77
N VAL A 131 15.90 -9.81 12.11
CA VAL A 131 15.41 -8.43 11.92
C VAL A 131 14.12 -8.40 11.11
N LEU A 132 14.10 -9.10 9.97
CA LEU A 132 12.91 -9.18 9.11
C LEU A 132 11.78 -9.97 9.78
N GLY A 133 12.12 -11.03 10.52
CA GLY A 133 11.17 -11.88 11.21
C GLY A 133 10.35 -11.12 12.24
N VAL A 134 10.98 -10.23 13.03
CA VAL A 134 10.25 -9.40 14.01
C VAL A 134 9.24 -8.49 13.31
N LEU A 135 9.63 -7.83 12.21
CA LEU A 135 8.73 -6.97 11.45
C LEU A 135 7.57 -7.77 10.83
N LEU A 136 7.88 -8.93 10.25
CA LEU A 136 6.89 -9.82 9.67
C LEU A 136 5.87 -10.27 10.72
N VAL A 137 6.34 -10.74 11.88
CA VAL A 137 5.48 -11.18 12.98
C VAL A 137 4.66 -10.01 13.54
N HIS A 138 5.24 -8.81 13.62
CA HIS A 138 4.52 -7.61 14.06
C HIS A 138 3.34 -7.29 13.15
N GLU A 139 3.57 -7.28 11.84
CA GLU A 139 2.53 -7.00 10.84
C GLU A 139 1.45 -8.09 10.80
N LEU A 140 1.87 -9.36 10.85
CA LEU A 140 0.95 -10.50 10.91
C LEU A 140 0.11 -10.50 12.21
N GLY A 141 0.68 -10.03 13.31
CA GLY A 141 -0.03 -9.87 14.58
C GLY A 141 -1.19 -8.87 14.46
N HIS A 142 -0.95 -7.71 13.83
CA HIS A 142 -1.99 -6.73 13.55
C HIS A 142 -3.06 -7.30 12.61
N TYR A 143 -2.66 -7.99 11.56
CA TYR A 143 -3.59 -8.62 10.63
C TYR A 143 -4.48 -9.67 11.32
N ALA A 144 -3.88 -10.55 12.13
CA ALA A 144 -4.61 -11.56 12.88
C ALA A 144 -5.58 -10.94 13.91
N MET A 145 -5.13 -9.92 14.65
CA MET A 145 -5.97 -9.20 15.62
C MET A 145 -7.16 -8.52 14.93
N GLY A 146 -6.91 -7.86 13.79
CA GLY A 146 -7.94 -7.21 12.97
C GLY A 146 -8.92 -8.19 12.33
N ARG A 147 -8.49 -9.40 11.99
CA ARG A 147 -9.37 -10.47 11.46
C ARG A 147 -10.25 -11.12 12.53
N TYR A 148 -9.75 -11.25 13.76
CA TYR A 148 -10.49 -11.90 14.86
C TYR A 148 -11.47 -10.96 15.58
N HIS A 149 -11.24 -9.64 15.57
CA HIS A 149 -12.07 -8.64 16.26
C HIS A 149 -12.68 -7.59 15.31
N GLY A 150 -12.58 -7.80 13.99
CA GLY A 150 -13.14 -6.94 12.95
C GLY A 150 -14.38 -7.54 12.31
#